data_AF-A0A024P825-F1
#
_entry.id   AF-A0A024P825-F1
#
_cell.length_a   1.000
_cell.length_b   1.000
_cell.length_c   1.000
_cell.angle_alpha   90.00
_cell.angle_beta   90.00
_cell.angle_gamma   90.00
#
_symmetry.space_group_name_H-M   'P 1'
#
loop_
_entity.id
_entity.type
_entity.pdbx_description
1 polymer ?
#
loop_
_entity_poly.entity_id
_entity_poly.type
_entity_poly.pdbx_seq_one_letter_code
_entity_poly.pdbx_strand_id
1 'polypeptide(L)'
;MLFEDSENKIYVTKVTHSDSEYEVTFRSSGSYDSGGATLISGLEHARNNNSFTTHFKAEAEATYKGEPYELSPSGSSGLNYRDGDQFGFYLFPPNQMKNIDLKEDPLIEVTITNLQINLWVKK
;
A
#
# COMPACT_ATOMS: atom_id res chain seq x y z
N MET A 1 7.57 -9.03 1.87
CA MET A 1 6.65 -9.19 0.73
C MET A 1 5.24 -9.23 1.30
N LEU A 2 4.29 -8.49 0.72
CA LEU A 2 2.92 -8.37 1.25
C LEU A 2 1.95 -9.31 0.53
N PHE A 3 2.05 -9.38 -0.80
CA PHE A 3 1.18 -10.19 -1.65
C PHE A 3 1.98 -10.71 -2.84
N GLU A 4 1.74 -11.95 -3.26
CA GLU A 4 2.29 -12.53 -4.48
C GLU A 4 1.32 -13.57 -5.05
N ASP A 5 0.98 -13.44 -6.32
CA ASP A 5 0.35 -14.47 -7.14
C ASP A 5 1.21 -14.72 -8.40
N SER A 6 0.68 -15.44 -9.40
CA SER A 6 1.41 -15.75 -10.63
C SER A 6 1.77 -14.53 -11.48
N GLU A 7 1.07 -13.42 -11.33
CA GLU A 7 1.18 -12.23 -12.20
C GLU A 7 1.38 -10.91 -11.44
N ASN A 8 1.06 -10.86 -10.15
CA ASN A 8 1.04 -9.65 -9.34
C ASN A 8 1.86 -9.81 -8.07
N LYS A 9 2.55 -8.74 -7.68
CA LYS A 9 3.32 -8.67 -6.44
C LYS A 9 3.11 -7.34 -5.78
N ILE A 10 2.99 -7.36 -4.45
CA ILE A 10 3.10 -6.17 -3.61
C ILE A 10 4.24 -6.41 -2.63
N TYR A 11 5.23 -5.52 -2.65
CA TYR A 11 6.39 -5.62 -1.78
C TYR A 11 6.73 -4.28 -1.15
N VAL A 12 7.36 -4.35 0.02
CA VAL A 12 7.86 -3.17 0.72
C VAL A 12 9.03 -2.61 -0.07
N THR A 13 8.93 -1.37 -0.50
CA THR A 13 10.02 -0.65 -1.18
C THR A 13 10.82 0.20 -0.22
N LYS A 14 10.18 0.76 0.80
CA LYS A 14 10.82 1.68 1.73
C LYS A 14 10.17 1.61 3.10
N VAL A 15 11.00 1.72 4.13
CA VAL A 15 10.55 2.11 5.46
C VAL A 15 11.31 3.39 5.80
N THR A 16 10.58 4.49 5.97
CA THR A 16 11.13 5.81 6.31
C THR A 16 10.85 6.15 7.75
N HIS A 17 11.80 6.85 8.37
CA HIS A 17 11.64 7.42 9.70
C HIS A 17 11.99 8.91 9.62
N SER A 18 11.06 9.78 10.00
CA SER A 18 11.28 11.22 10.11
C SER A 18 10.60 11.78 11.35
N ASP A 19 11.37 12.47 12.20
CA ASP A 19 10.90 13.29 13.31
C ASP A 19 9.66 12.75 14.06
N SER A 20 9.68 11.45 14.38
CA SER A 20 8.69 10.63 15.11
C SER A 20 7.75 9.73 14.28
N GLU A 21 7.61 9.94 12.98
CA GLU A 21 6.73 9.11 12.14
C GLU A 21 7.53 8.03 11.41
N TYR A 22 7.04 6.80 11.50
CA TYR A 22 7.48 5.72 10.62
C TYR A 22 6.47 5.55 9.50
N GLU A 23 6.95 5.45 8.28
CA GLU A 23 6.15 5.21 7.10
C GLU A 23 6.64 3.93 6.43
N VAL A 24 5.70 3.10 6.01
CA VAL A 24 5.97 1.97 5.11
C VAL A 24 5.38 2.26 3.74
N THR A 25 6.21 2.20 2.72
CA THR A 25 5.81 2.34 1.32
C THR A 25 5.84 0.98 0.64
N PHE A 26 4.76 0.66 -0.06
CA PHE A 26 4.60 -0.52 -0.88
C PHE A 26 4.69 -0.18 -2.36
N ARG A 27 5.17 -1.15 -3.14
CA ARG A 27 5.17 -1.12 -4.59
C ARG A 27 4.33 -2.26 -5.11
N SER A 28 3.37 -1.92 -5.96
CA SER A 28 2.58 -2.87 -6.74
C SER A 28 3.27 -3.13 -8.06
N SER A 29 3.34 -4.39 -8.48
CA SER A 29 3.82 -4.82 -9.79
C SER A 29 2.83 -5.83 -10.34
N GLY A 30 2.56 -5.76 -11.65
CA GLY A 30 1.55 -6.58 -12.31
C GLY A 30 1.99 -7.00 -13.71
N SER A 31 1.08 -7.65 -14.44
CA SER A 31 1.30 -8.11 -15.82
C SER A 31 0.86 -7.06 -16.83
N TYR A 32 1.65 -6.89 -17.90
CA TYR A 32 1.38 -5.93 -18.98
C TYR A 32 1.82 -6.51 -20.32
N ASP A 33 0.91 -6.58 -21.29
CA ASP A 33 1.22 -7.02 -22.64
C ASP A 33 0.36 -6.31 -23.71
N SER A 34 0.37 -6.83 -24.94
CA SER A 34 -0.39 -6.26 -26.06
C SER A 34 -1.89 -6.57 -26.01
N GLY A 35 -2.31 -7.51 -25.15
CA GLY A 35 -3.70 -7.90 -24.90
C GLY A 35 -4.35 -7.16 -23.73
N GLY A 36 -3.55 -6.67 -22.78
CA GLY A 36 -4.06 -5.92 -21.64
C GLY A 36 -3.04 -5.73 -20.51
N ALA A 37 -3.57 -5.43 -19.33
CA ALA A 37 -2.80 -5.33 -18.10
C ALA A 37 -3.64 -5.69 -16.87
N THR A 38 -2.97 -6.24 -15.86
CA THR A 38 -3.54 -6.51 -14.54
C THR A 38 -2.63 -5.91 -13.47
N LEU A 39 -3.22 -5.28 -12.45
CA LEU A 39 -2.50 -4.80 -11.28
C LEU A 39 -3.34 -4.93 -10.02
N ILE A 40 -2.84 -5.67 -9.04
CA ILE A 40 -3.38 -5.67 -7.67
C ILE A 40 -2.64 -4.59 -6.86
N SER A 41 -3.40 -3.66 -6.27
CA SER A 41 -2.85 -2.49 -5.58
C SER A 41 -3.76 -2.01 -4.44
N GLY A 42 -3.24 -1.19 -3.52
CA GLY A 42 -4.08 -0.41 -2.62
C GLY A 42 -4.84 0.75 -3.28
N LEU A 43 -4.61 0.96 -4.58
CA LEU A 43 -5.23 2.01 -5.38
C LEU A 43 -6.20 1.43 -6.41
N GLU A 44 -7.34 2.08 -6.56
CA GLU A 44 -8.25 1.92 -7.70
C GLU A 44 -7.89 2.96 -8.75
N HIS A 45 -7.61 2.53 -9.98
CA HIS A 45 -7.38 3.38 -11.14
C HIS A 45 -8.63 3.44 -12.01
N ALA A 46 -9.32 4.56 -11.97
CA ALA A 46 -10.56 4.78 -12.69
C ALA A 46 -10.39 5.75 -13.87
N ARG A 47 -11.20 5.56 -14.90
CA ARG A 47 -11.33 6.49 -16.03
C ARG A 47 -12.63 7.27 -15.89
N ASN A 48 -12.54 8.60 -15.83
CA ASN A 48 -13.70 9.46 -16.03
C ASN A 48 -13.72 9.96 -17.49
N ASN A 49 -14.85 10.54 -17.93
CA ASN A 49 -15.17 10.81 -19.34
C ASN A 49 -14.08 11.49 -20.18
N ASN A 50 -13.04 12.12 -19.59
CA ASN A 50 -11.84 12.57 -20.31
C ASN A 50 -10.54 12.54 -19.48
N SER A 51 -10.50 11.90 -18.30
CA SER A 51 -9.32 11.87 -17.43
C SER A 51 -9.12 10.51 -16.76
N PHE A 52 -7.89 10.30 -16.30
CA PHE A 52 -7.57 9.24 -15.34
C PHE A 52 -7.63 9.82 -13.93
N THR A 53 -8.13 9.04 -12.99
CA THR A 53 -8.11 9.35 -11.56
C THR A 53 -7.71 8.11 -10.78
N THR A 54 -7.23 8.33 -9.57
CA THR A 54 -6.79 7.27 -8.67
C THR A 54 -7.46 7.49 -7.31
N HIS A 55 -7.98 6.41 -6.73
CA HIS A 55 -8.59 6.43 -5.41
C HIS A 55 -7.80 5.50 -4.49
N PHE A 56 -7.36 6.02 -3.35
CA PHE A 56 -6.78 5.19 -2.30
C PHE A 56 -7.92 4.41 -1.63
N LYS A 57 -7.87 3.08 -1.72
CA LYS A 57 -8.92 2.18 -1.21
C LYS A 57 -8.43 1.23 -0.12
N ALA A 58 -7.15 0.88 -0.13
CA ALA A 58 -6.61 0.01 0.89
C ALA A 58 -6.80 0.59 2.28
N GLU A 59 -7.11 -0.29 3.21
CA GLU A 59 -7.18 -0.03 4.64
C GLU A 59 -6.06 -0.81 5.31
N ALA A 60 -5.58 -0.33 6.45
CA ALA A 60 -4.53 -1.00 7.19
C ALA A 60 -4.73 -0.90 8.69
N GLU A 61 -4.46 -2.00 9.37
CA GLU A 61 -4.46 -2.14 10.81
C GLU A 61 -3.09 -2.67 11.24
N ALA A 62 -2.53 -2.09 12.30
CA ALA A 62 -1.34 -2.62 12.96
C ALA A 62 -1.70 -3.25 14.29
N THR A 63 -0.98 -4.28 14.68
CA THR A 63 -1.06 -4.91 16.00
C THR A 63 0.29 -4.82 16.68
N TYR A 64 0.31 -4.25 17.89
CA TYR A 64 1.49 -4.16 18.73
C TYR A 64 1.18 -4.75 20.11
N LYS A 65 1.97 -5.74 20.56
CA LYS A 65 1.72 -6.49 21.80
C LYS A 65 0.27 -7.02 21.95
N GLY A 66 -0.36 -7.38 20.83
CA GLY A 66 -1.74 -7.88 20.78
C GLY A 66 -2.84 -6.82 20.76
N GLU A 67 -2.48 -5.53 20.79
CA GLU A 67 -3.45 -4.43 20.72
C GLU A 67 -3.50 -3.85 19.29
N PRO A 68 -4.65 -3.91 18.61
CA PRO A 68 -4.80 -3.39 17.25
C PRO A 68 -5.06 -1.88 17.21
N TYR A 69 -4.63 -1.23 16.14
CA TYR A 69 -4.92 0.17 15.84
C TYR A 69 -4.90 0.47 14.35
N GLU A 70 -5.74 1.40 13.92
CA GLU A 70 -5.84 1.80 12.50
C GLU A 70 -4.63 2.62 12.06
N LEU A 71 -4.18 2.38 10.83
CA LEU A 71 -3.13 3.15 10.18
C LEU A 71 -3.72 4.16 9.19
N SER A 72 -3.12 5.34 9.14
CA SER A 72 -3.49 6.38 8.19
C SER A 72 -2.69 6.24 6.89
N PRO A 73 -3.31 6.45 5.72
CA PRO A 73 -2.59 6.55 4.45
C PRO A 73 -1.51 7.66 4.48
N SER A 74 -0.31 7.39 3.95
CA SER A 74 0.79 8.37 3.90
C SER A 74 0.94 9.04 2.53
N GLY A 75 0.76 8.28 1.46
CA GLY A 75 0.98 8.77 0.11
C GLY A 75 0.70 7.72 -0.95
N SER A 76 0.58 8.17 -2.19
CA SER A 76 0.41 7.28 -3.34
C SER A 76 1.02 7.89 -4.60
N SER A 77 1.27 7.06 -5.60
CA SER A 77 1.67 7.47 -6.94
C SER A 77 0.63 7.11 -7.99
N GLY A 78 0.74 7.70 -9.18
CA GLY A 78 0.10 7.16 -10.36
C GLY A 78 0.79 5.87 -10.85
N LEU A 79 0.28 5.34 -11.96
CA LEU A 79 0.93 4.25 -12.68
C LEU A 79 2.26 4.70 -13.28
N ASN A 80 3.34 4.02 -12.93
CA ASN A 80 4.62 4.12 -13.60
C ASN A 80 4.72 3.02 -14.67
N TYR A 81 5.17 3.37 -15.88
CA TYR A 81 5.20 2.43 -17.00
C TYR A 81 5.97 1.15 -16.64
N ARG A 82 5.26 0.01 -16.64
CA ARG A 82 5.73 -1.35 -16.26
C ARG A 82 6.16 -1.56 -14.81
N ASP A 83 6.07 -0.52 -13.99
CA ASP A 83 6.56 -0.52 -12.61
C ASP A 83 5.42 -0.34 -11.60
N GLY A 84 4.17 -0.44 -12.07
CA GLY A 84 2.95 -0.25 -11.28
C GLY A 84 2.92 1.06 -10.50
N ASP A 85 2.17 1.07 -9.40
CA ASP A 85 2.01 2.22 -8.53
C ASP A 85 2.75 2.05 -7.19
N GLN A 86 2.60 3.04 -6.32
CA GLN A 86 3.03 3.00 -4.93
C GLN A 86 1.89 3.49 -4.04
N PHE A 87 1.80 2.92 -2.86
CA PHE A 87 0.93 3.38 -1.79
C PHE A 87 1.63 3.14 -0.44
N GLY A 88 1.28 3.92 0.57
CA GLY A 88 1.93 3.83 1.87
C GLY A 88 1.01 4.15 3.04
N PHE A 89 1.46 3.76 4.23
CA PHE A 89 0.79 4.01 5.50
C PHE A 89 1.79 4.51 6.54
N TYR A 90 1.33 5.39 7.42
CA TYR A 90 2.04 5.74 8.64
C TYR A 90 1.82 4.62 9.69
N LEU A 91 2.90 4.09 10.26
CA LEU A 91 2.87 2.99 11.23
C LEU A 91 2.44 3.42 12.64
N PHE A 92 2.46 4.72 12.93
CA PHE A 92 2.15 5.26 14.25
C PHE A 92 1.18 6.42 14.13
N PRO A 93 -0.01 6.36 14.75
CA PRO A 93 -0.83 7.54 14.87
C PRO A 93 -0.16 8.52 15.86
N PRO A 94 -0.25 9.85 15.63
CA PRO A 94 0.45 10.87 16.42
C PRO A 94 0.22 10.75 17.94
N ASN A 95 -0.92 10.16 18.34
CA ASN A 95 -1.34 10.04 19.74
C ASN A 95 -0.92 8.73 20.44
N GLN A 96 -0.44 7.70 19.71
CA GLN A 96 -0.10 6.39 20.31
C GLN A 96 1.41 6.12 20.45
N MET A 97 2.28 6.98 19.91
CA MET A 97 3.74 6.81 20.04
C MET A 97 4.23 6.68 21.48
N LYS A 98 3.48 7.22 22.47
CA LYS A 98 3.82 7.11 23.89
C LYS A 98 3.75 5.69 24.45
N ASN A 99 3.02 4.78 23.80
CA ASN A 99 2.77 3.43 24.29
C ASN A 99 3.53 2.36 23.49
N ILE A 100 4.32 2.75 22.49
CA ILE A 100 5.04 1.83 21.61
C ILE A 100 6.54 1.94 21.91
N ASP A 101 7.09 0.89 22.54
CA ASP A 101 8.52 0.78 22.82
C ASP A 101 9.17 -0.26 21.90
N LEU A 102 9.63 0.20 20.75
CA LEU A 102 10.34 -0.63 19.78
C LEU A 102 11.68 -1.21 20.29
N LYS A 103 12.20 -0.74 21.44
CA LYS A 103 13.39 -1.34 22.05
C LYS A 103 13.06 -2.59 22.83
N GLU A 104 11.88 -2.65 23.44
CA GLU A 104 11.41 -3.80 24.20
C GLU A 104 10.83 -4.86 23.27
N ASP A 105 9.97 -4.45 22.34
CA ASP A 105 9.41 -5.32 21.30
C ASP A 105 9.52 -4.62 19.93
N PRO A 106 10.42 -5.07 19.06
CA PRO A 106 10.64 -4.43 17.76
C PRO A 106 9.62 -4.86 16.70
N LEU A 107 8.70 -5.78 17.01
CA LEU A 107 7.78 -6.34 16.03
C LEU A 107 6.43 -5.61 16.05
N ILE A 108 5.99 -5.17 14.87
CA ILE A 108 4.63 -4.70 14.62
C ILE A 108 4.10 -5.53 13.47
N GLU A 109 2.94 -6.15 13.68
CA GLU A 109 2.23 -6.85 12.62
C GLU A 109 1.32 -5.87 11.90
N VAL A 110 1.34 -5.86 10.57
CA VAL A 110 0.50 -4.97 9.77
C VAL A 110 -0.34 -5.81 8.83
N THR A 111 -1.65 -5.64 8.90
CA THR A 111 -2.62 -6.27 8.01
C THR A 111 -3.17 -5.21 7.07
N ILE A 112 -3.11 -5.48 5.75
CA ILE A 112 -3.65 -4.60 4.72
C ILE A 112 -4.83 -5.30 4.07
N THR A 113 -5.95 -4.58 3.98
CA THR A 113 -7.22 -5.07 3.45
C THR A 113 -7.72 -4.14 2.34
N ASN A 114 -8.81 -4.55 1.69
CA ASN A 114 -9.44 -3.79 0.60
C ASN A 114 -8.47 -3.45 -0.54
N LEU A 115 -7.60 -4.40 -0.90
CA LEU A 115 -6.80 -4.33 -2.13
C LEU A 115 -7.71 -4.40 -3.35
N GLN A 116 -7.34 -3.68 -4.39
CA GLN A 116 -8.11 -3.49 -5.61
C GLN A 116 -7.48 -4.24 -6.77
N ILE A 117 -8.32 -4.89 -7.57
CA ILE A 117 -7.93 -5.53 -8.82
C ILE A 117 -8.21 -4.54 -9.95
N ASN A 118 -7.15 -4.02 -10.56
CA ASN A 118 -7.24 -3.14 -11.72
C ASN A 118 -7.01 -3.96 -13.00
N LEU A 119 -8.02 -3.97 -13.88
CA LEU A 119 -7.99 -4.72 -15.15
C LEU A 119 -8.14 -3.77 -16.33
N TRP A 120 -7.22 -3.86 -17.28
CA TRP A 120 -7.29 -3.16 -18.55
C TRP A 120 -7.30 -4.17 -19.69
N VAL A 121 -8.44 -4.24 -20.38
CA VAL A 121 -8.60 -5.11 -21.55
C VAL A 121 -8.58 -4.24 -22.79
N LYS A 122 -7.86 -4.68 -23.82
CA LYS A 122 -7.90 -4.03 -25.13
C LYS A 122 -9.34 -4.07 -25.69
N LYS A 123 -9.78 -2.95 -26.25
CA LYS A 123 -11.06 -2.88 -26.99
C LYS A 123 -10.97 -3.60 -28.34
#